data_AF-A0A946P5B0-F1
#
_entry.id   AF-A0A946P5B0-F1
#
_cell.length_a   1.000
_cell.length_b   1.000
_cell.length_c   1.000
_cell.angle_alpha   90.00
_cell.angle_beta   90.00
_cell.angle_gamma   90.00
#
_symmetry.space_group_name_H-M   'P 1'
#
loop_
_entity.id
_entity.type
_entity.pdbx_description
1 polymer ?
#
loop_
_entity_poly.entity_id
_entity_poly.type
_entity_poly.pdbx_seq_one_letter_code
_entity_poly.pdbx_strand_id
1 'polypeptide(L)'
;MKSPDGQKARSLTTQTSLMDAAEKLIAKHGIENVSIKEIVREAGQKNESALQYHFKNLRGLIIAINIRRNEQTQEKRAELLAELESTTVKPVLRDLCSIMVMPTYLLAKADTKFRRHIIGFSHTIALAEDSALSKVGGHGGGGESGMLTGELLRAALPHLDEPAYRQRMDIAIRLCSVAMGNHARQKNAFKGAASELFVSQLIDALEGLLSAPVSGETKALK
;
A
#
# COMPACT_ATOMS: atom_id res chain seq x y z
N MET A 1 2.11 -42.50 -5.78
CA MET A 1 2.43 -41.47 -4.78
C MET A 1 2.84 -40.19 -5.49
N LYS A 2 2.27 -39.02 -5.15
CA LYS A 2 2.68 -37.74 -5.73
C LYS A 2 3.96 -37.26 -5.02
N SER A 3 4.90 -36.66 -5.76
CA SER A 3 6.13 -36.13 -5.16
C SER A 3 5.83 -34.99 -4.17
N PRO A 4 6.63 -34.83 -3.11
CA PRO A 4 6.46 -33.76 -2.11
C PRO A 4 6.38 -32.36 -2.74
N ASP A 5 7.15 -32.12 -3.80
CA ASP A 5 7.20 -30.84 -4.50
C ASP A 5 5.93 -30.55 -5.30
N GLY A 6 5.32 -31.59 -5.90
CA GLY A 6 4.04 -31.45 -6.59
C GLY A 6 2.88 -31.14 -5.65
N GLN A 7 2.95 -31.61 -4.40
CA GLN A 7 1.94 -31.31 -3.39
C GLN A 7 2.08 -29.88 -2.84
N LYS A 8 3.31 -29.42 -2.62
CA LYS A 8 3.60 -28.02 -2.22
C LYS A 8 3.19 -27.02 -3.30
N ALA A 9 3.54 -27.27 -4.57
CA ALA A 9 3.19 -26.39 -5.68
C ALA A 9 1.66 -26.25 -5.85
N ARG A 10 0.92 -27.36 -5.70
CA ARG A 10 -0.55 -27.34 -5.77
C ARG A 10 -1.16 -26.57 -4.61
N SER A 11 -0.63 -26.76 -3.39
CA SER A 11 -1.04 -26.03 -2.19
C SER A 11 -0.89 -24.52 -2.37
N LEU A 12 0.27 -24.07 -2.87
CA LEU A 12 0.54 -22.66 -3.15
C LEU A 12 -0.37 -22.08 -4.25
N THR A 13 -0.65 -22.88 -5.28
CA THR A 13 -1.57 -22.49 -6.36
C THR A 13 -2.98 -22.25 -5.81
N THR A 14 -3.48 -23.15 -4.96
CA THR A 14 -4.77 -22.99 -4.30
C THR A 14 -4.79 -21.75 -3.40
N GLN A 15 -3.77 -21.56 -2.57
CA GLN A 15 -3.63 -20.37 -1.72
C GLN A 15 -3.70 -19.09 -2.54
N THR A 16 -2.93 -19.00 -3.62
CA THR A 16 -2.88 -17.85 -4.53
C THR A 16 -4.24 -17.60 -5.20
N SER A 17 -4.92 -18.66 -5.66
CA SER A 17 -6.22 -18.54 -6.31
C SER A 17 -7.29 -17.97 -5.38
N LEU A 18 -7.28 -18.35 -4.09
CA LEU A 18 -8.19 -17.83 -3.07
C LEU A 18 -7.92 -16.35 -2.77
N MET A 19 -6.65 -15.96 -2.68
CA MET A 19 -6.26 -14.56 -2.46
C MET A 19 -6.68 -13.67 -3.63
N ASP A 20 -6.44 -14.11 -4.85
CA ASP A 20 -6.77 -13.35 -6.06
C ASP A 20 -8.30 -13.24 -6.26
N ALA A 21 -9.04 -14.31 -5.94
CA ALA A 21 -10.50 -14.31 -5.96
C ALA A 21 -11.08 -13.32 -4.94
N ALA A 22 -10.54 -13.33 -3.71
CA ALA A 22 -10.94 -12.38 -2.67
C ALA A 22 -10.62 -10.93 -3.05
N GLU A 23 -9.40 -10.63 -3.53
CA GLU A 23 -9.05 -9.29 -4.03
C GLU A 23 -10.02 -8.80 -5.12
N LYS A 24 -10.40 -9.69 -6.05
CA LYS A 24 -11.35 -9.37 -7.12
C LYS A 24 -12.76 -9.05 -6.58
N LEU A 25 -13.28 -9.88 -5.68
CA LEU A 25 -14.61 -9.68 -5.10
C LEU A 25 -14.65 -8.44 -4.20
N ILE A 26 -13.64 -8.25 -3.35
CA ILE A 26 -13.54 -7.09 -2.46
C ILE A 26 -13.43 -5.79 -3.26
N ALA A 27 -12.63 -5.76 -4.34
CA ALA A 27 -12.54 -4.59 -5.21
C ALA A 27 -13.89 -4.21 -5.85
N LYS A 28 -14.75 -5.21 -6.12
CA LYS A 28 -16.05 -5.01 -6.79
C LYS A 28 -17.18 -4.69 -5.82
N HIS A 29 -17.21 -5.35 -4.66
CA HIS A 29 -18.36 -5.34 -3.75
C HIS A 29 -18.06 -4.64 -2.42
N GLY A 30 -16.79 -4.36 -2.11
CA GLY A 30 -16.36 -3.91 -0.79
C GLY A 30 -16.19 -5.08 0.18
N ILE A 31 -15.30 -4.92 1.16
CA ILE A 31 -14.89 -5.97 2.09
C ILE A 31 -16.06 -6.55 2.92
N GLU A 32 -17.00 -5.69 3.32
CA GLU A 32 -18.17 -6.06 4.14
C GLU A 32 -19.20 -6.91 3.38
N ASN A 33 -19.14 -6.96 2.05
CA ASN A 33 -20.14 -7.60 1.20
C ASN A 33 -19.65 -8.90 0.54
N VAL A 34 -18.56 -9.50 1.03
CA VAL A 34 -17.96 -10.70 0.43
C VAL A 34 -17.99 -11.86 1.42
N SER A 35 -18.59 -12.99 1.01
CA SER A 35 -18.64 -14.21 1.80
C SER A 35 -17.54 -15.22 1.43
N ILE A 36 -17.18 -16.09 2.39
CA ILE A 36 -16.25 -17.22 2.17
C ILE A 36 -16.70 -18.10 1.00
N LYS A 37 -18.02 -18.38 0.90
CA LYS A 37 -18.60 -19.19 -0.18
C LYS A 37 -18.37 -18.59 -1.56
N GLU A 38 -18.56 -17.28 -1.69
CA GLU A 38 -18.33 -16.58 -2.96
C GLU A 38 -16.86 -16.62 -3.36
N ILE A 39 -15.94 -16.42 -2.42
CA ILE A 39 -14.49 -16.50 -2.66
C ILE A 39 -14.09 -17.90 -3.12
N VAL A 40 -14.56 -18.94 -2.42
CA VAL A 40 -14.27 -20.34 -2.75
C VAL A 40 -14.76 -20.69 -4.15
N ARG A 41 -15.99 -20.27 -4.48
CA ARG A 41 -16.58 -20.46 -5.82
C ARG A 41 -15.81 -19.72 -6.90
N GLU A 42 -15.47 -18.45 -6.66
CA GLU A 42 -14.68 -17.62 -7.59
C GLU A 42 -13.26 -18.18 -7.80
N ALA A 43 -12.67 -18.77 -6.77
CA ALA A 43 -11.38 -19.44 -6.83
C ALA A 43 -11.42 -20.85 -7.48
N GLY A 44 -12.59 -21.31 -7.92
CA GLY A 44 -12.78 -22.63 -8.52
C GLY A 44 -12.56 -23.80 -7.53
N GLN A 45 -12.66 -23.54 -6.22
CA GLN A 45 -12.49 -24.55 -5.19
C GLN A 45 -13.82 -25.25 -4.90
N LYS A 46 -13.76 -26.55 -4.57
CA LYS A 46 -14.97 -27.37 -4.37
C LYS A 46 -15.64 -27.15 -3.01
N ASN A 47 -14.90 -26.70 -2.01
CA ASN A 47 -15.37 -26.56 -0.64
C ASN A 47 -14.58 -25.49 0.13
N GLU A 48 -15.13 -25.07 1.27
CA GLU A 48 -14.52 -24.07 2.15
C GLU A 48 -13.29 -24.59 2.89
N SER A 49 -13.06 -25.91 2.91
CA SER A 49 -11.95 -26.50 3.65
C SER A 49 -10.59 -26.04 3.15
N ALA A 50 -10.46 -25.71 1.85
CA ALA A 50 -9.23 -25.11 1.31
C ALA A 50 -8.93 -23.75 1.96
N LEU A 51 -9.94 -22.88 2.08
CA LEU A 51 -9.78 -21.57 2.72
C LEU A 51 -9.48 -21.72 4.22
N GLN A 52 -10.20 -22.60 4.90
CA GLN A 52 -9.99 -22.90 6.32
C GLN A 52 -8.58 -23.44 6.59
N TYR A 53 -8.09 -24.35 5.75
CA TYR A 53 -6.77 -24.94 5.87
C TYR A 53 -5.65 -23.90 5.72
N HIS A 54 -5.75 -22.99 4.74
CA HIS A 54 -4.71 -22.01 4.47
C HIS A 54 -4.79 -20.77 5.36
N PHE A 55 -5.99 -20.33 5.73
CA PHE A 55 -6.21 -18.99 6.29
C PHE A 55 -7.00 -19.00 7.60
N LYS A 56 -7.56 -20.14 8.01
CA LYS A 56 -8.45 -20.31 9.18
C LYS A 56 -9.78 -19.54 9.13
N ASN A 57 -9.83 -18.36 8.52
CA ASN A 57 -11.05 -17.57 8.35
C ASN A 57 -10.82 -16.43 7.33
N LEU A 58 -11.88 -15.66 7.06
CA LEU A 58 -11.82 -14.51 6.14
C LEU A 58 -10.80 -13.46 6.60
N ARG A 59 -10.69 -13.20 7.91
CA ARG A 59 -9.72 -12.25 8.46
C ARG A 59 -8.28 -12.71 8.20
N GLY A 60 -7.98 -13.99 8.39
CA GLY A 60 -6.66 -14.55 8.08
C GLY A 60 -6.32 -14.47 6.59
N LEU A 61 -7.31 -14.61 5.71
CA LEU A 61 -7.14 -14.43 4.27
C LEU A 61 -6.82 -12.96 3.92
N ILE A 62 -7.54 -12.02 4.51
CA ILE A 62 -7.29 -10.58 4.33
C ILE A 62 -5.89 -10.20 4.83
N ILE A 63 -5.48 -10.71 5.99
CA ILE A 63 -4.13 -10.49 6.52
C ILE A 63 -3.08 -11.03 5.55
N ALA A 64 -3.26 -12.25 5.03
CA ALA A 64 -2.32 -12.82 4.06
C ALA A 64 -2.24 -12.00 2.76
N ILE A 65 -3.37 -11.46 2.27
CA ILE A 65 -3.40 -10.56 1.11
C ILE A 65 -2.59 -9.30 1.39
N ASN A 66 -2.83 -8.66 2.53
CA ASN A 66 -2.11 -7.44 2.91
C ASN A 66 -0.60 -7.70 3.04
N ILE A 67 -0.19 -8.79 3.69
CA ILE A 67 1.23 -9.18 3.81
C ILE A 67 1.87 -9.29 2.43
N ARG A 68 1.29 -10.09 1.52
CA ARG A 68 1.81 -10.30 0.16
C ARG A 68 1.98 -8.97 -0.60
N ARG A 69 1.01 -8.07 -0.50
CA ARG A 69 1.04 -6.78 -1.23
C ARG A 69 1.97 -5.76 -0.57
N ASN A 70 2.09 -5.80 0.74
CA ASN A 70 3.05 -5.00 1.51
C ASN A 70 4.49 -5.40 1.18
N GLU A 71 4.79 -6.70 1.10
CA GLU A 71 6.12 -7.21 0.69
C GLU A 71 6.50 -6.71 -0.70
N GLN A 72 5.61 -6.84 -1.70
CA GLN A 72 5.82 -6.29 -3.04
C GLN A 72 6.10 -4.79 -3.04
N THR A 73 5.39 -4.04 -2.18
CA THR A 73 5.59 -2.59 -2.03
C THR A 73 6.94 -2.27 -1.39
N GLN A 74 7.35 -3.04 -0.39
CA GLN A 74 8.63 -2.88 0.30
C GLN A 74 9.80 -3.17 -0.63
N GLU A 75 9.74 -4.27 -1.38
CA GLU A 75 10.73 -4.64 -2.40
C GLU A 75 10.85 -3.54 -3.45
N LYS A 76 9.71 -3.10 -4.01
CA LYS A 76 9.74 -2.04 -5.02
C LYS A 76 10.27 -0.71 -4.47
N ARG A 77 10.01 -0.41 -3.20
CA ARG A 77 10.58 0.78 -2.55
C ARG A 77 12.10 0.65 -2.35
N ALA A 78 12.58 -0.51 -1.96
CA ALA A 78 14.01 -0.77 -1.79
C ALA A 78 14.76 -0.59 -3.13
N GLU A 79 14.20 -1.10 -4.24
CA GLU A 79 14.74 -0.87 -5.58
C GLU A 79 14.89 0.63 -5.90
N LEU A 80 13.81 1.41 -5.69
CA LEU A 80 13.83 2.84 -5.99
C LEU A 80 14.77 3.64 -5.06
N LEU A 81 14.91 3.23 -3.80
CA LEU A 81 15.87 3.84 -2.87
C LEU A 81 17.31 3.57 -3.33
N ALA A 82 17.63 2.35 -3.74
CA ALA A 82 18.96 2.02 -4.25
C ALA A 82 19.29 2.80 -5.53
N GLU A 83 18.32 2.95 -6.43
CA GLU A 83 18.46 3.81 -7.62
C GLU A 83 18.73 5.28 -7.24
N LEU A 84 18.00 5.81 -6.25
CA LEU A 84 18.16 7.17 -5.77
C LEU A 84 19.55 7.39 -5.14
N GLU A 85 20.01 6.48 -4.29
CA GLU A 85 21.35 6.53 -3.68
C GLU A 85 22.48 6.48 -4.73
N SER A 86 22.27 5.77 -5.84
CA SER A 86 23.25 5.69 -6.93
C SER A 86 23.37 6.99 -7.74
N THR A 87 22.36 7.85 -7.69
CA THR A 87 22.24 9.06 -8.54
C THR A 87 22.41 10.36 -7.77
N THR A 88 22.16 10.37 -6.46
CA THR A 88 22.33 11.55 -5.62
C THR A 88 22.91 11.21 -4.26
N VAL A 89 23.84 12.05 -3.78
CA VAL A 89 24.41 11.95 -2.43
C VAL A 89 23.44 12.48 -1.37
N LYS A 90 22.53 13.39 -1.76
CA LYS A 90 21.57 14.01 -0.84
C LYS A 90 20.22 14.20 -1.54
N PRO A 91 19.28 13.28 -1.36
CA PRO A 91 17.92 13.41 -1.88
C PRO A 91 17.25 14.69 -1.37
N VAL A 92 16.52 15.37 -2.25
CA VAL A 92 15.64 16.48 -1.83
C VAL A 92 14.30 15.92 -1.35
N LEU A 93 13.50 16.73 -0.64
CA LEU A 93 12.21 16.29 -0.11
C LEU A 93 11.30 15.69 -1.19
N ARG A 94 11.30 16.28 -2.39
CA ARG A 94 10.57 15.77 -3.56
C ARG A 94 10.91 14.32 -3.90
N ASP A 95 12.18 13.96 -3.87
CA ASP A 95 12.63 12.59 -4.17
C ASP A 95 12.06 11.63 -3.14
N LEU A 96 12.09 12.01 -1.86
CA LEU A 96 11.54 11.21 -0.77
C LEU A 96 10.00 11.09 -0.85
N CYS A 97 9.30 12.16 -1.23
CA CYS A 97 7.87 12.11 -1.52
C CYS A 97 7.57 11.17 -2.71
N SER A 98 8.44 11.14 -3.73
CA SER A 98 8.34 10.18 -4.84
C SER A 98 8.47 8.74 -4.34
N ILE A 99 9.42 8.45 -3.44
CA ILE A 99 9.60 7.12 -2.82
C ILE A 99 8.36 6.67 -2.02
N MET A 100 7.59 7.60 -1.43
CA MET A 100 6.32 7.27 -0.76
C MET A 100 5.22 6.81 -1.72
N VAL A 101 5.25 7.27 -2.97
CA VAL A 101 4.13 7.18 -3.93
C VAL A 101 4.40 6.16 -5.03
N MET A 102 5.59 6.21 -5.62
CA MET A 102 5.95 5.49 -6.83
C MET A 102 5.93 3.96 -6.72
N PRO A 103 6.30 3.31 -5.59
CA PRO A 103 6.22 1.85 -5.48
C PRO A 103 4.81 1.32 -5.79
N THR A 104 3.81 1.87 -5.11
CA THR A 104 2.40 1.52 -5.30
C THR A 104 1.92 1.84 -6.71
N TYR A 105 2.30 3.01 -7.25
CA TYR A 105 1.91 3.43 -8.59
C TYR A 105 2.46 2.48 -9.68
N LEU A 106 3.75 2.14 -9.62
CA LEU A 106 4.40 1.26 -10.59
C LEU A 106 3.86 -0.17 -10.51
N LEU A 107 3.64 -0.70 -9.31
CA LEU A 107 3.03 -2.02 -9.11
C LEU A 107 1.61 -2.08 -9.69
N ALA A 108 0.78 -1.05 -9.47
CA ALA A 108 -0.58 -0.99 -10.01
C ALA A 108 -0.64 -0.72 -11.53
N LYS A 109 0.40 -0.07 -12.07
CA LYS A 109 0.61 0.09 -13.52
C LYS A 109 0.94 -1.26 -14.17
N ALA A 110 1.78 -2.07 -13.54
CA ALA A 110 2.22 -3.37 -14.04
C ALA A 110 1.21 -4.50 -13.83
N ASP A 111 0.55 -4.56 -12.67
CA ASP A 111 -0.32 -5.68 -12.28
C ASP A 111 -1.76 -5.22 -11.97
N THR A 112 -2.71 -5.71 -12.77
CA THR A 112 -4.13 -5.46 -12.55
C THR A 112 -4.67 -6.07 -11.24
N LYS A 113 -4.04 -7.11 -10.70
CA LYS A 113 -4.42 -7.68 -9.40
C LYS A 113 -3.98 -6.76 -8.26
N PHE A 114 -2.76 -6.22 -8.32
CA PHE A 114 -2.32 -5.17 -7.39
C PHE A 114 -3.25 -3.95 -7.41
N ARG A 115 -3.71 -3.55 -8.61
CA ARG A 115 -4.72 -2.48 -8.74
C ARG A 115 -6.03 -2.81 -8.01
N ARG A 116 -6.53 -4.05 -8.11
CA ARG A 116 -7.73 -4.48 -7.37
C ARG A 116 -7.53 -4.40 -5.87
N HIS A 117 -6.33 -4.76 -5.39
CA HIS A 117 -5.98 -4.58 -3.98
C HIS A 117 -6.09 -3.11 -3.55
N ILE A 118 -5.52 -2.16 -4.30
CA ILE A 118 -5.65 -0.72 -4.00
C ILE A 118 -7.13 -0.29 -3.93
N ILE A 119 -7.94 -0.72 -4.90
CA ILE A 119 -9.38 -0.42 -4.93
C ILE A 119 -10.08 -0.96 -3.67
N GLY A 120 -9.79 -2.21 -3.28
CA GLY A 120 -10.44 -2.88 -2.16
C GLY A 120 -10.01 -2.40 -0.78
N PHE A 121 -8.76 -1.93 -0.63
CA PHE A 121 -8.13 -1.72 0.67
C PHE A 121 -7.65 -0.29 0.95
N SER A 122 -7.70 0.64 -0.03
CA SER A 122 -7.32 2.05 0.18
C SER A 122 -8.08 2.73 1.33
N HIS A 123 -9.36 2.40 1.52
CA HIS A 123 -10.15 2.99 2.61
C HIS A 123 -9.74 2.47 4.00
N THR A 124 -9.10 1.31 4.11
CA THR A 124 -8.70 0.73 5.39
C THR A 124 -7.66 1.61 6.11
N ILE A 125 -6.72 2.19 5.36
CA ILE A 125 -5.75 3.14 5.91
C ILE A 125 -6.40 4.51 6.14
N ALA A 126 -7.25 4.95 5.22
CA ALA A 126 -7.94 6.24 5.31
C ALA A 126 -8.84 6.34 6.56
N LEU A 127 -9.51 5.25 6.92
CA LEU A 127 -10.48 5.16 8.03
C LEU A 127 -9.89 4.53 9.29
N ALA A 128 -8.57 4.32 9.34
CA ALA A 128 -7.93 3.80 10.55
C ALA A 128 -8.16 4.75 11.73
N GLU A 129 -8.67 4.23 12.85
CA GLU A 129 -8.80 4.98 14.11
C GLU A 129 -7.42 5.32 14.68
N ASP A 130 -6.48 4.37 14.65
CA ASP A 130 -5.09 4.60 15.07
C ASP A 130 -4.29 5.39 14.02
N SER A 131 -3.11 5.85 14.42
CA SER A 131 -2.12 6.47 13.53
C SER A 131 -1.86 5.59 12.30
N ALA A 132 -2.08 6.18 11.12
CA ALA A 132 -1.76 5.59 9.84
C ALA A 132 -0.25 5.35 9.72
N LEU A 133 0.58 6.25 10.26
CA LEU A 133 2.04 6.09 10.33
C LEU A 133 2.42 4.84 11.14
N SER A 134 1.84 4.66 12.33
CA SER A 134 2.09 3.45 13.13
C SER A 134 1.59 2.18 12.44
N LYS A 135 0.43 2.23 11.77
CA LYS A 135 -0.11 1.08 11.03
C LYS A 135 0.80 0.66 9.88
N VAL A 136 1.28 1.61 9.08
CA VAL A 136 2.17 1.28 7.96
C VAL A 136 3.53 0.78 8.45
N GLY A 137 4.05 1.33 9.55
CA GLY A 137 5.32 0.92 10.14
C GLY A 137 5.29 -0.47 10.78
N GLY A 138 4.26 -0.79 11.57
CA GLY A 138 4.22 -2.04 12.34
C GLY A 138 3.67 -3.26 11.60
N HIS A 139 2.69 -3.09 10.71
CA HIS A 139 1.98 -4.19 10.04
C HIS A 139 1.71 -3.93 8.55
N GLY A 140 2.22 -2.82 8.00
CA GLY A 140 1.98 -2.39 6.63
C GLY A 140 3.18 -2.53 5.71
N GLY A 141 3.15 -1.83 4.58
CA GLY A 141 4.26 -1.75 3.62
C GLY A 141 5.46 -0.93 4.11
N GLY A 142 5.59 -0.67 5.41
CA GLY A 142 6.72 0.02 6.04
C GLY A 142 7.99 -0.81 5.91
N GLY A 143 8.17 -1.81 6.76
CA GLY A 143 9.36 -2.68 6.73
C GLY A 143 10.68 -1.89 6.75
N GLU A 144 11.76 -2.53 6.33
CA GLU A 144 13.10 -1.90 6.32
C GLU A 144 13.15 -0.68 5.39
N SER A 145 12.69 -0.81 4.15
CA SER A 145 12.73 0.29 3.17
C SER A 145 11.85 1.48 3.58
N GLY A 146 10.75 1.24 4.30
CA GLY A 146 9.90 2.30 4.85
C GLY A 146 10.49 2.97 6.09
N MET A 147 11.18 2.22 6.96
CA MET A 147 11.93 2.82 8.06
C MET A 147 13.01 3.76 7.52
N LEU A 148 13.82 3.31 6.56
CA LEU A 148 14.83 4.14 5.91
C LEU A 148 14.22 5.39 5.25
N THR A 149 13.10 5.23 4.53
CA THR A 149 12.38 6.38 3.95
C THR A 149 11.92 7.36 5.04
N GLY A 150 11.43 6.85 6.17
CA GLY A 150 11.00 7.66 7.30
C GLY A 150 12.14 8.42 7.97
N GLU A 151 13.33 7.80 8.09
CA GLU A 151 14.53 8.45 8.61
C GLU A 151 15.00 9.59 7.70
N LEU A 152 15.06 9.34 6.39
CA LEU A 152 15.43 10.34 5.39
C LEU A 152 14.42 11.51 5.38
N LEU A 153 13.11 11.21 5.44
CA LEU A 153 12.07 12.24 5.55
C LEU A 153 12.21 13.07 6.82
N ARG A 154 12.46 12.42 7.97
CA ARG A 154 12.66 13.12 9.24
C ARG A 154 13.84 14.08 9.16
N ALA A 155 14.95 13.63 8.57
CA ALA A 155 16.15 14.44 8.36
C ALA A 155 15.93 15.61 7.40
N ALA A 156 15.10 15.43 6.37
CA ALA A 156 14.74 16.48 5.42
C ALA A 156 13.77 17.53 5.99
N LEU A 157 13.15 17.27 7.15
CA LEU A 157 12.12 18.12 7.76
C LEU A 157 12.52 18.62 9.17
N PRO A 158 13.67 19.29 9.34
CA PRO A 158 14.16 19.71 10.65
C PRO A 158 13.32 20.79 11.31
N HIS A 159 12.49 21.50 10.54
CA HIS A 159 11.59 22.55 11.03
C HIS A 159 10.36 21.99 11.78
N LEU A 160 10.11 20.68 11.70
CA LEU A 160 9.04 20.01 12.42
C LEU A 160 9.60 19.35 13.69
N ASP A 161 8.93 19.58 14.81
CA ASP A 161 9.10 18.75 15.99
C ASP A 161 8.38 17.40 15.82
N GLU A 162 8.62 16.48 16.75
CA GLU A 162 8.12 15.11 16.63
C GLU A 162 6.59 15.01 16.53
N PRO A 163 5.78 15.73 17.34
CA PRO A 163 4.33 15.69 17.20
C PRO A 163 3.85 16.23 15.85
N ALA A 164 4.41 17.35 15.36
CA ALA A 164 4.01 17.91 14.07
C ALA A 164 4.42 16.99 12.91
N TYR A 165 5.61 16.39 12.97
CA TYR A 165 6.07 15.42 11.98
C TYR A 165 5.12 14.22 11.90
N ARG A 166 4.78 13.60 13.03
CA ARG A 166 3.86 12.46 13.07
C ARG A 166 2.48 12.81 12.51
N GLN A 167 1.92 13.94 12.92
CA GLN A 167 0.61 14.38 12.45
C GLN A 167 0.61 14.63 10.93
N ARG A 168 1.64 15.27 10.39
CA ARG A 168 1.75 15.49 8.94
C ARG A 168 1.96 14.20 8.18
N MET A 169 2.77 13.27 8.70
CA MET A 169 2.94 11.95 8.10
C MET A 169 1.63 11.15 8.11
N ASP A 170 0.83 11.24 9.17
CA ASP A 170 -0.50 10.63 9.23
C ASP A 170 -1.41 11.16 8.12
N ILE A 171 -1.43 12.48 7.91
CA ILE A 171 -2.21 13.10 6.84
C ILE A 171 -1.66 12.70 5.46
N ALA A 172 -0.34 12.72 5.28
CA ALA A 172 0.33 12.35 4.03
C ALA A 172 0.00 10.91 3.62
N ILE A 173 0.10 9.95 4.55
CA ILE A 173 -0.19 8.53 4.29
C ILE A 173 -1.66 8.33 3.93
N ARG A 174 -2.58 8.99 4.64
CA ARG A 174 -4.03 8.92 4.32
C ARG A 174 -4.32 9.53 2.95
N LEU A 175 -3.73 10.68 2.65
CA LEU A 175 -3.85 11.33 1.34
C LEU A 175 -3.37 10.42 0.22
N CYS A 176 -2.17 9.83 0.34
CA CYS A 176 -1.65 8.86 -0.62
C CYS A 176 -2.62 7.71 -0.86
N SER A 177 -3.13 7.12 0.23
CA SER A 177 -4.00 5.95 0.18
C SER A 177 -5.32 6.27 -0.55
N VAL A 178 -5.97 7.37 -0.18
CA VAL A 178 -7.23 7.82 -0.79
C VAL A 178 -7.03 8.24 -2.24
N ALA A 179 -5.98 9.03 -2.53
CA ALA A 179 -5.70 9.49 -3.89
C ALA A 179 -5.44 8.31 -4.85
N MET A 180 -4.63 7.32 -4.44
CA MET A 180 -4.37 6.11 -5.22
C MET A 180 -5.63 5.25 -5.38
N GLY A 181 -6.43 5.11 -4.32
CA GLY A 181 -7.73 4.42 -4.35
C GLY A 181 -8.68 5.02 -5.38
N ASN A 182 -8.83 6.35 -5.36
CA ASN A 182 -9.67 7.08 -6.29
C ASN A 182 -9.15 6.98 -7.72
N HIS A 183 -7.84 7.16 -7.92
CA HIS A 183 -7.23 7.00 -9.25
C HIS A 183 -7.45 5.60 -9.82
N ALA A 184 -7.27 4.56 -9.00
CA ALA A 184 -7.41 3.17 -9.42
C ALA A 184 -8.82 2.81 -9.93
N ARG A 185 -9.84 3.57 -9.53
CA ARG A 185 -11.24 3.41 -9.98
C ARG A 185 -11.54 4.12 -11.31
N GLN A 186 -10.64 4.95 -11.83
CA GLN A 186 -10.84 5.68 -13.08
C GLN A 186 -10.65 4.78 -14.31
N LYS A 187 -11.36 5.09 -15.41
CA LYS A 187 -11.34 4.31 -16.66
C LYS A 187 -9.95 4.13 -17.26
N ASN A 188 -9.11 5.17 -17.20
CA ASN A 188 -7.75 5.20 -17.74
C ASN A 188 -6.67 5.16 -16.65
N ALA A 189 -7.00 4.64 -15.47
CA ALA A 189 -6.06 4.52 -14.36
C ALA A 189 -4.75 3.85 -14.78
N PHE A 190 -3.63 4.44 -14.39
CA PHE A 190 -2.27 3.96 -14.65
C PHE A 190 -1.88 3.89 -16.15
N LYS A 191 -2.56 4.64 -17.03
CA LYS A 191 -2.28 4.68 -18.47
C LYS A 191 -2.23 6.11 -19.01
N GLY A 192 -1.23 6.38 -19.86
CA GLY A 192 -1.08 7.64 -20.60
C GLY A 192 -0.77 8.86 -19.73
N ALA A 193 -0.70 10.02 -20.39
CA ALA A 193 -0.26 11.28 -19.80
C ALA A 193 -1.11 11.73 -18.59
N ALA A 194 -2.43 11.48 -18.60
CA ALA A 194 -3.29 11.84 -17.47
C ALA A 194 -2.91 11.10 -16.18
N SER A 195 -2.47 9.85 -16.28
CA SER A 195 -2.01 9.10 -15.11
C SER A 195 -0.64 9.56 -14.61
N GLU A 196 0.25 9.94 -15.53
CA GLU A 196 1.57 10.49 -15.20
C GLU A 196 1.44 11.87 -14.55
N LEU A 197 0.52 12.70 -15.05
CA LEU A 197 0.18 13.97 -14.42
C LEU A 197 -0.38 13.76 -13.01
N PHE A 198 -1.30 12.81 -12.82
CA PHE A 198 -1.86 12.49 -11.51
C PHE A 198 -0.76 12.15 -10.50
N VAL A 199 0.15 11.22 -10.83
CA VAL A 199 1.19 10.81 -9.87
C VAL A 199 2.16 11.95 -9.59
N SER A 200 2.51 12.77 -10.58
CA SER A 200 3.35 13.96 -10.36
C SER A 200 2.67 14.98 -9.45
N GLN A 201 1.37 15.26 -9.65
CA GLN A 201 0.63 16.19 -8.80
C GLN A 201 0.48 15.68 -7.37
N LEU A 202 0.32 14.36 -7.19
CA LEU A 202 0.28 13.79 -5.84
C LEU A 202 1.62 13.99 -5.12
N ILE A 203 2.75 13.83 -5.81
CA ILE A 203 4.08 14.10 -5.26
C ILE A 203 4.21 15.59 -4.89
N ASP A 204 3.78 16.52 -5.77
CA ASP A 204 3.73 17.96 -5.47
C ASP A 204 2.93 18.27 -4.20
N ALA A 205 1.74 17.66 -4.08
CA ALA A 205 0.84 17.89 -2.95
C ALA A 205 1.46 17.40 -1.62
N LEU A 206 2.16 16.26 -1.64
CA LEU A 206 2.85 15.75 -0.45
C LEU A 206 4.03 16.62 -0.07
N GLU A 207 4.83 17.06 -1.05
CA GLU A 207 5.95 17.96 -0.82
C GLU A 207 5.47 19.27 -0.19
N GLY A 208 4.40 19.88 -0.73
CA GLY A 208 3.79 21.08 -0.15
C GLY A 208 3.26 20.87 1.27
N LEU A 209 2.56 19.75 1.50
CA LEU A 209 2.04 19.39 2.83
C LEU A 209 3.15 19.22 3.88
N LEU A 210 4.23 18.54 3.50
CA LEU A 210 5.33 18.22 4.42
C LEU A 210 6.25 19.41 4.64
N SER A 211 6.50 20.24 3.61
CA SER A 211 7.41 21.40 3.68
C SER A 211 6.79 22.67 4.26
N ALA A 212 5.46 22.77 4.33
CA ALA A 212 4.77 23.97 4.78
C ALA A 212 5.32 24.46 6.15
N PRO A 213 5.53 25.76 6.37
CA PRO A 213 5.94 26.22 7.69
C PRO A 213 4.84 25.95 8.72
N VAL A 214 5.22 25.68 9.98
CA VAL A 214 4.25 25.68 11.09
C VAL A 214 3.86 27.13 11.36
N SER A 215 2.56 27.43 11.22
CA SER A 215 2.05 28.80 11.37
C SER A 215 2.18 29.31 12.80
N GLY A 216 2.05 30.63 12.98
CA GLY A 216 2.06 31.24 14.31
C GLY A 216 0.89 30.74 15.18
N GLU A 217 -0.29 30.58 14.58
CA GLU A 217 -1.50 30.08 15.22
C GLU A 217 -1.30 28.65 15.74
N THR A 218 -0.69 27.76 14.94
CA THR A 218 -0.42 26.38 15.38
C THR A 218 0.65 26.34 16.47
N LYS A 219 1.68 27.18 16.39
CA LYS A 219 2.71 27.27 17.44
C LYS A 219 2.13 27.75 18.77
N ALA A 220 1.13 28.65 18.74
CA ALA A 220 0.49 29.17 19.95
C ALA A 220 -0.42 28.16 20.67
N LEU A 221 -0.74 27.01 20.05
CA LEU A 221 -1.54 25.93 20.63
C LEU A 221 -0.71 24.83 21.30
N LYS A 222 0.62 24.92 21.24
CA LYS A 222 1.57 23.99 21.86
C LYS A 222 2.02 24.51 23.22
#